data_AF-A0A3Q2VR52-F1
#
_entry.id   AF-A0A3Q2VR52-F1
#
_cell.length_a   1.000
_cell.length_b   1.000
_cell.length_c   1.000
_cell.angle_alpha   90.00
_cell.angle_beta   90.00
_cell.angle_gamma   90.00
#
_symmetry.space_group_name_H-M   'P 1'
#
loop_
_entity.id
_entity.type
_entity.pdbx_description
1 polymer ?
#
loop_
_entity_poly.entity_id
_entity_poly.type
_entity_poly.pdbx_seq_one_letter_code
_entity_poly.pdbx_strand_id
1 'polypeptide(L)'
;MNMNFDAFNLFALLFLLSDQKNIKAVPGQTVTLPCQAPKHRHIIVVEWSRRDLDTEYVLLYRDEQFDPENQHPSFKNRVDLQDRQMKDGDVSLILKDVMTADTGTYECRVFQTETNHGRRVYLKTGPIIINLSVVLPGQSVISGKTANTRPEQGKSTGILSLWMTSQWKM
;
A
#
# COMPACT_ATOMS: atom_id res chain seq x y z
N MET A 1 30.63 -36.52 5.37
CA MET A 1 30.68 -35.35 4.46
C MET A 1 29.40 -34.55 4.70
N ASN A 2 29.45 -33.58 5.61
CA ASN A 2 28.35 -32.64 5.84
C ASN A 2 28.57 -31.45 4.91
N MET A 3 27.81 -31.39 3.83
CA MET A 3 27.75 -30.21 2.98
C MET A 3 26.28 -29.97 2.60
N ASN A 4 25.82 -28.75 2.89
CA ASN A 4 24.67 -28.09 2.27
C ASN A 4 23.26 -28.25 2.86
N PHE A 5 23.10 -28.35 4.17
CA PHE A 5 21.79 -27.99 4.78
C PHE A 5 21.63 -26.47 4.96
N ASP A 6 22.72 -25.75 5.21
CA ASP A 6 22.70 -24.30 5.45
C ASP A 6 22.53 -23.47 4.17
N ALA A 7 23.17 -23.89 3.07
CA ALA A 7 23.06 -23.19 1.78
C ALA A 7 21.65 -23.30 1.17
N PHE A 8 20.96 -24.44 1.37
CA PHE A 8 19.59 -24.64 0.90
C PHE A 8 18.58 -23.80 1.69
N ASN A 9 18.77 -23.67 3.01
CA ASN A 9 17.97 -22.79 3.87
C ASN A 9 18.24 -21.31 3.61
N LEU A 10 19.49 -20.93 3.32
CA LEU A 10 19.85 -19.56 2.98
C LEU A 10 19.27 -19.17 1.61
N PHE A 11 19.31 -20.06 0.62
CA PHE A 11 18.67 -19.87 -0.68
C PHE A 11 17.15 -19.78 -0.55
N ALA A 12 16.52 -20.63 0.28
CA ALA A 12 15.10 -20.53 0.61
C ALA A 12 14.76 -19.21 1.32
N LEU A 13 15.58 -18.74 2.26
CA LEU A 13 15.41 -17.43 2.91
C LEU A 13 15.56 -16.26 1.91
N LEU A 14 16.49 -16.36 0.96
CA LEU A 14 16.69 -15.37 -0.10
C LEU A 14 15.51 -15.35 -1.10
N PHE A 15 14.85 -16.48 -1.34
CA PHE A 15 13.58 -16.56 -2.09
C PHE A 15 12.38 -16.02 -1.29
N LEU A 16 12.37 -16.20 0.03
CA LEU A 16 11.34 -15.65 0.93
C LEU A 16 11.44 -14.12 1.09
N LEU A 17 12.62 -13.54 0.88
CA LEU A 17 12.81 -12.10 0.66
C LEU A 17 12.39 -11.70 -0.76
N SER A 18 11.26 -12.24 -1.25
CA SER A 18 10.66 -11.80 -2.51
C SER A 18 10.53 -10.28 -2.49
N ASP A 19 11.07 -9.65 -3.53
CA ASP A 19 11.30 -8.23 -3.75
C ASP A 19 10.08 -7.36 -3.37
N GLN A 20 9.94 -7.07 -2.08
CA GLN A 20 8.84 -6.28 -1.55
C GLN A 20 9.07 -4.82 -1.96
N LYS A 21 8.33 -4.37 -2.98
CA LYS A 21 8.51 -3.03 -3.53
C LYS A 21 7.82 -1.99 -2.66
N ASN A 22 8.55 -0.97 -2.22
CA ASN A 22 8.02 0.09 -1.39
C ASN A 22 7.92 1.39 -2.19
N ILE A 23 6.71 1.94 -2.29
CA ILE A 23 6.40 3.17 -3.02
C ILE A 23 5.93 4.22 -2.03
N LYS A 24 6.49 5.42 -2.14
CA LYS A 24 6.06 6.57 -1.37
C LYS A 24 5.33 7.54 -2.28
N ALA A 25 4.27 8.14 -1.78
CA ALA A 25 3.51 9.16 -2.48
C ALA A 25 3.04 10.25 -1.51
N VAL A 26 2.64 11.38 -2.06
CA VAL A 26 1.89 12.41 -1.33
C VAL A 26 0.45 12.42 -1.80
N PRO A 27 -0.52 12.83 -0.94
CA PRO A 27 -1.92 12.87 -1.34
C PRO A 27 -2.16 13.68 -2.63
N GLY A 28 -3.11 13.23 -3.45
CA GLY A 28 -3.48 13.82 -4.74
C GLY A 28 -2.62 13.38 -5.92
N GLN A 29 -1.54 12.62 -5.71
CA GLN A 29 -0.74 12.09 -6.81
C GLN A 29 -1.44 10.94 -7.54
N THR A 30 -1.06 10.75 -8.81
CA THR A 30 -1.25 9.47 -9.49
C THR A 30 0.02 8.64 -9.33
N VAL A 31 -0.13 7.39 -8.90
CA VAL A 31 0.98 6.45 -8.68
C VAL A 31 0.79 5.22 -9.55
N THR A 32 1.90 4.63 -10.00
CA THR A 32 1.89 3.34 -10.69
C THR A 32 2.48 2.28 -9.75
N LEU A 33 1.67 1.29 -9.37
CA LEU A 33 2.11 0.11 -8.63
C LEU A 33 2.58 -0.94 -9.65
N PRO A 34 3.88 -1.24 -9.71
CA PRO A 34 4.43 -2.06 -10.77
C PRO A 34 4.14 -3.53 -10.51
N CYS A 35 3.75 -4.24 -11.57
CA CYS A 35 3.60 -5.68 -11.55
C CYS A 35 3.97 -6.25 -12.92
N GLN A 36 4.95 -7.16 -12.92
CA GLN A 36 5.44 -7.79 -14.13
C GLN A 36 5.14 -9.28 -14.10
N ALA A 37 4.29 -9.73 -15.02
CA ALA A 37 4.05 -11.14 -15.24
C ALA A 37 5.16 -11.78 -16.09
N PRO A 38 5.37 -13.11 -16.00
CA PRO A 38 6.25 -13.81 -16.92
C PRO A 38 5.86 -13.55 -18.38
N LYS A 39 6.87 -13.24 -19.21
CA LYS A 39 6.68 -12.89 -20.62
C LYS A 39 6.26 -14.11 -21.45
N HIS A 40 5.76 -13.85 -22.66
CA HIS A 40 5.42 -14.85 -23.68
C HIS A 40 4.33 -15.86 -23.28
N ARG A 41 3.52 -15.52 -22.28
CA ARG A 41 2.35 -16.29 -21.86
C ARG A 41 1.11 -15.44 -21.98
N HIS A 42 -0.02 -16.08 -22.27
CA HIS A 42 -1.28 -15.38 -22.39
C HIS A 42 -1.86 -15.13 -21.00
N ILE A 43 -2.05 -13.87 -20.64
CA ILE A 43 -2.67 -13.48 -19.37
C ILE A 43 -4.18 -13.62 -19.52
N ILE A 44 -4.82 -14.32 -18.58
CA ILE A 44 -6.27 -14.56 -18.58
C ILE A 44 -6.98 -13.80 -17.47
N VAL A 45 -6.30 -13.58 -16.33
CA VAL A 45 -6.82 -12.82 -15.20
C VAL A 45 -5.71 -12.01 -14.56
N VAL A 46 -6.01 -10.75 -14.25
CA VAL A 46 -5.20 -9.88 -13.40
C VAL A 46 -6.05 -9.49 -12.20
N GLU A 47 -5.56 -9.83 -11.01
CA GLU A 47 -6.19 -9.49 -9.75
C GLU A 47 -5.24 -8.58 -8.97
N TRP A 48 -5.73 -7.40 -8.63
CA TRP A 48 -5.15 -6.52 -7.64
C TRP A 48 -6.03 -6.51 -6.40
N SER A 49 -5.44 -6.83 -5.25
CA SER A 49 -6.10 -6.78 -3.94
C SER A 49 -5.26 -6.00 -2.93
N ARG A 50 -5.85 -5.71 -1.78
CA ARG A 50 -5.17 -5.09 -0.63
C ARG A 50 -5.42 -5.97 0.59
N ARG A 51 -4.39 -6.23 1.40
CA ARG A 51 -4.46 -7.24 2.48
C ARG A 51 -5.47 -6.92 3.58
N ASP A 52 -5.77 -5.65 3.78
CA ASP A 52 -6.71 -5.12 4.78
C ASP A 52 -8.14 -5.00 4.23
N LEU A 53 -8.36 -5.32 2.95
CA LEU A 53 -9.67 -5.31 2.30
C LEU A 53 -10.02 -6.76 1.97
N ASP A 54 -10.94 -7.35 2.74
CA ASP A 54 -11.26 -8.78 2.75
C ASP A 54 -11.39 -9.41 1.33
N THR A 55 -12.60 -9.41 0.76
CA THR A 55 -12.90 -10.10 -0.51
C THR A 55 -13.07 -9.15 -1.68
N GLU A 56 -13.06 -7.83 -1.44
CA GLU A 56 -13.26 -6.83 -2.48
C GLU A 56 -11.95 -6.51 -3.19
N TYR A 57 -11.99 -6.46 -4.53
CA TYR A 57 -10.80 -6.21 -5.33
C TYR A 57 -10.48 -4.72 -5.40
N VAL A 58 -9.20 -4.39 -5.48
CA VAL A 58 -8.77 -3.06 -5.93
C VAL A 58 -9.06 -2.94 -7.43
N LEU A 59 -8.70 -3.96 -8.21
CA LEU A 59 -9.01 -4.08 -9.63
C LEU A 59 -9.03 -5.56 -10.00
N LEU A 60 -10.08 -6.00 -10.71
CA LEU A 60 -10.12 -7.31 -11.36
C LEU A 60 -10.32 -7.13 -12.86
N TYR A 61 -9.45 -7.73 -13.64
CA TYR A 61 -9.57 -7.83 -15.09
C TYR A 61 -9.58 -9.30 -15.51
N ARG A 62 -10.64 -9.74 -16.16
CA ARG A 62 -10.86 -11.11 -16.67
C ARG A 62 -11.74 -11.05 -17.90
N ASP A 63 -11.63 -12.03 -18.80
CA ASP A 63 -12.47 -12.11 -20.00
C ASP A 63 -12.47 -10.80 -20.82
N GLU A 64 -11.30 -10.17 -20.90
CA GLU A 64 -11.06 -8.90 -21.59
C GLU A 64 -11.79 -7.66 -21.02
N GLN A 65 -12.38 -7.78 -19.83
CA GLN A 65 -13.17 -6.73 -19.20
C GLN A 65 -12.79 -6.50 -17.73
N PHE A 66 -13.05 -5.28 -17.25
CA PHE A 66 -12.99 -4.98 -15.82
C PHE A 66 -14.26 -5.49 -15.13
N ASP A 67 -14.15 -5.87 -13.86
CA ASP A 67 -15.28 -6.24 -13.00
C ASP A 67 -15.55 -5.14 -11.95
N PRO A 68 -16.41 -4.15 -12.26
CA PRO A 68 -16.72 -3.05 -11.36
C PRO A 68 -17.68 -3.43 -10.22
N GLU A 69 -18.35 -4.58 -10.30
CA GLU A 69 -19.34 -5.02 -9.31
C GLU A 69 -18.66 -5.49 -8.03
N ASN A 70 -17.56 -6.25 -8.18
CA ASN A 70 -16.77 -6.78 -7.05
C ASN A 70 -15.61 -5.87 -6.63
N GLN A 71 -15.58 -4.63 -7.15
CA GLN A 71 -14.54 -3.66 -6.86
C GLN A 71 -14.86 -2.86 -5.59
N HIS A 72 -13.87 -2.78 -4.69
CA HIS A 72 -13.99 -2.02 -3.44
C HIS A 72 -14.35 -0.54 -3.73
N PRO A 73 -15.38 0.04 -3.09
CA PRO A 73 -15.92 1.35 -3.44
C PRO A 73 -14.89 2.49 -3.47
N SER A 74 -13.88 2.47 -2.59
CA SER A 74 -12.83 3.51 -2.54
C SER A 74 -11.92 3.54 -3.78
N PHE A 75 -11.92 2.50 -4.62
CA PHE A 75 -11.08 2.43 -5.83
C PHE A 75 -11.86 2.70 -7.11
N LYS A 76 -13.20 2.76 -7.06
CA LYS A 76 -14.03 3.02 -8.23
C LYS A 76 -13.62 4.33 -8.89
N ASN A 77 -13.47 4.29 -10.22
CA ASN A 77 -13.03 5.42 -11.06
C ASN A 77 -11.62 5.97 -10.76
N ARG A 78 -10.86 5.35 -9.85
CA ARG A 78 -9.50 5.78 -9.50
C ARG A 78 -8.42 4.84 -10.01
N VAL A 79 -8.76 3.66 -10.50
CA VAL A 79 -7.78 2.66 -10.94
C VAL A 79 -7.90 2.27 -12.41
N ASP A 80 -6.78 1.89 -13.00
CA ASP A 80 -6.67 1.34 -14.35
C ASP A 80 -5.41 0.46 -14.47
N LEU A 81 -5.27 -0.28 -15.57
CA LEU A 81 -4.01 -0.93 -15.93
C LEU A 81 -3.13 0.03 -16.74
N GLN A 82 -1.83 0.01 -16.46
CA GLN A 82 -0.82 0.81 -17.16
C GLN A 82 -0.78 0.50 -18.66
N ASP A 83 -0.86 -0.79 -19.01
CA ASP A 83 -1.08 -1.25 -20.36
C ASP A 83 -2.24 -2.26 -20.39
N ARG A 84 -3.37 -1.84 -20.97
CA ARG A 84 -4.53 -2.73 -21.15
C ARG A 84 -4.29 -3.84 -22.17
N GLN A 85 -3.29 -3.70 -23.05
CA GLN A 85 -2.84 -4.78 -23.92
C GLN A 85 -1.90 -5.74 -23.19
N MET A 86 -1.44 -5.37 -21.99
CA MET A 86 -0.54 -6.14 -21.13
C MET A 86 0.71 -6.65 -21.86
N LYS A 87 1.24 -5.83 -22.78
CA LYS A 87 2.40 -6.21 -23.59
C LYS A 87 3.58 -6.48 -22.69
N ASP A 88 4.36 -7.48 -23.08
CA ASP A 88 5.51 -7.96 -22.33
C ASP A 88 5.20 -8.37 -20.88
N GLY A 89 3.92 -8.55 -20.53
CA GLY A 89 3.47 -8.90 -19.18
C GLY A 89 3.37 -7.73 -18.21
N ASP A 90 3.38 -6.47 -18.67
CA ASP A 90 3.15 -5.32 -17.79
C ASP A 90 1.67 -5.22 -17.41
N VAL A 91 1.38 -5.48 -16.13
CA VAL A 91 0.03 -5.41 -15.55
C VAL A 91 0.01 -4.45 -14.35
N SER A 92 0.89 -3.45 -14.41
CA SER A 92 1.01 -2.43 -13.37
C SER A 92 -0.30 -1.68 -13.18
N LEU A 93 -0.65 -1.39 -11.93
CA LEU A 93 -1.85 -0.65 -11.57
C LEU A 93 -1.56 0.85 -11.56
N ILE A 94 -2.35 1.63 -12.28
CA ILE A 94 -2.43 3.08 -12.09
C ILE A 94 -3.46 3.33 -10.98
N LEU A 95 -3.09 4.07 -9.94
CA LEU A 95 -3.98 4.56 -8.89
C LEU A 95 -3.92 6.10 -8.85
N LYS A 96 -5.05 6.74 -9.15
CA LYS A 96 -5.22 8.20 -9.22
C LYS A 96 -5.66 8.78 -7.88
N ASP A 97 -5.36 10.05 -7.70
CA ASP A 97 -5.82 10.87 -6.57
C ASP A 97 -5.60 10.16 -5.23
N VAL A 98 -4.38 9.69 -4.97
CA VAL A 98 -4.07 8.90 -3.78
C VAL A 98 -4.38 9.66 -2.50
N MET A 99 -4.85 8.96 -1.48
CA MET A 99 -5.17 9.49 -0.16
C MET A 99 -4.33 8.79 0.91
N THR A 100 -4.23 9.35 2.10
CA THR A 100 -3.56 8.68 3.24
C THR A 100 -4.15 7.30 3.54
N ALA A 101 -5.47 7.14 3.35
CA ALA A 101 -6.21 5.88 3.46
C ALA A 101 -5.89 4.83 2.39
N ASP A 102 -5.16 5.21 1.33
CA ASP A 102 -4.63 4.28 0.33
C ASP A 102 -3.29 3.66 0.78
N THR A 103 -2.73 4.09 1.91
CA THR A 103 -1.58 3.40 2.50
C THR A 103 -1.93 1.96 2.82
N GLY A 104 -1.11 1.02 2.36
CA GLY A 104 -1.37 -0.40 2.59
C GLY A 104 -0.46 -1.32 1.78
N THR A 105 -0.68 -2.61 1.98
CA THR A 105 0.00 -3.67 1.23
C THR A 105 -0.91 -4.20 0.14
N TYR A 106 -0.50 -3.98 -1.09
CA TYR A 106 -1.16 -4.39 -2.32
C TYR A 106 -0.55 -5.70 -2.82
N GLU A 107 -1.39 -6.53 -3.41
CA GLU A 107 -0.99 -7.80 -3.99
C GLU A 107 -1.46 -7.87 -5.44
N CYS A 108 -0.52 -8.19 -6.33
CA CYS A 108 -0.82 -8.48 -7.73
C CYS A 108 -0.74 -10.00 -7.94
N ARG A 109 -1.82 -10.60 -8.42
CA ARG A 109 -1.89 -12.00 -8.84
C ARG A 109 -2.23 -12.07 -10.31
N VAL A 110 -1.44 -12.85 -11.05
CA VAL A 110 -1.63 -13.04 -12.49
C VAL A 110 -1.87 -14.51 -12.76
N PHE A 111 -2.93 -14.77 -13.52
CA PHE A 111 -3.23 -16.09 -14.02
C PHE A 111 -2.92 -16.10 -15.51
N GLN A 112 -2.13 -17.08 -15.93
CA GLN A 112 -1.66 -17.22 -17.29
C GLN A 112 -2.05 -18.59 -17.84
N THR A 113 -2.18 -18.69 -19.15
CA THR A 113 -2.26 -19.97 -19.85
C THR A 113 -1.06 -20.13 -20.77
N GLU A 114 -0.56 -21.36 -20.85
CA GLU A 114 0.46 -21.79 -21.79
C GLU A 114 -0.09 -22.97 -22.60
N THR A 115 0.31 -23.10 -23.87
CA THR A 115 -0.05 -24.26 -24.69
C THR A 115 1.17 -25.17 -24.79
N ASN A 116 1.08 -26.38 -24.25
CA ASN A 116 2.14 -27.37 -24.26
C ASN A 116 1.65 -28.62 -25.00
N HIS A 117 2.27 -28.94 -26.15
CA HIS A 117 1.89 -30.06 -27.02
C HIS A 117 0.37 -30.15 -27.31
N GLY A 118 -0.27 -28.99 -27.57
CA GLY A 118 -1.71 -28.91 -27.86
C GLY A 118 -2.62 -28.94 -26.63
N ARG A 119 -2.09 -29.07 -25.41
CA ARG A 119 -2.85 -28.97 -24.16
C ARG A 119 -2.66 -27.59 -23.54
N ARG A 120 -3.76 -26.97 -23.09
CA ARG A 120 -3.72 -25.72 -22.31
C ARG A 120 -3.38 -26.03 -20.85
N VAL A 121 -2.39 -25.35 -20.32
CA VAL A 121 -1.96 -25.42 -18.91
C VAL A 121 -2.23 -24.09 -18.25
N TYR A 122 -2.89 -24.12 -17.10
CA TYR A 122 -3.17 -22.95 -16.28
C TYR A 122 -2.04 -22.75 -15.27
N LEU A 123 -1.45 -21.56 -15.30
CA LEU A 123 -0.33 -21.18 -14.44
C LEU A 123 -0.79 -20.05 -13.54
N LYS A 124 -0.59 -20.24 -12.24
CA LYS A 124 -0.81 -19.22 -11.21
C LYS A 124 0.53 -18.77 -10.68
N THR A 125 0.86 -17.50 -10.83
CA THR A 125 2.05 -16.95 -10.18
C THR A 125 1.79 -16.70 -8.70
N GLY A 126 2.85 -16.73 -7.89
CA GLY A 126 2.78 -16.18 -6.54
C GLY A 126 2.40 -14.68 -6.58
N PRO A 127 1.83 -14.14 -5.48
CA PRO A 127 1.50 -12.73 -5.42
C PRO A 127 2.79 -11.88 -5.42
N ILE A 128 2.81 -10.84 -6.25
CA ILE A 128 3.83 -9.78 -6.16
C ILE A 128 3.33 -8.76 -5.14
N ILE A 129 4.15 -8.45 -4.13
CA ILE A 129 3.76 -7.62 -2.99
C ILE A 129 4.33 -6.21 -3.14
N ILE A 130 3.46 -5.21 -3.09
CA ILE A 130 3.82 -3.79 -3.17
C ILE A 130 3.28 -3.08 -1.94
N ASN A 131 4.08 -2.27 -1.27
CA ASN A 131 3.61 -1.40 -0.19
C ASN A 131 3.56 0.04 -0.67
N LEU A 132 2.39 0.66 -0.51
CA LEU A 132 2.20 2.07 -0.76
C LEU A 132 2.17 2.80 0.58
N SER A 133 2.98 3.84 0.73
CA SER A 133 2.97 4.74 1.87
C SER A 133 2.67 6.16 1.40
N VAL A 134 1.50 6.68 1.79
CA VAL A 134 1.08 8.02 1.42
C VAL A 134 1.28 8.96 2.62
N VAL A 135 2.25 9.87 2.52
CA VAL A 135 2.67 10.73 3.65
C VAL A 135 2.39 12.19 3.32
N LEU A 136 1.87 12.94 4.29
CA LEU A 136 1.62 14.37 4.13
C LEU A 136 2.96 15.14 4.04
N PRO A 137 3.08 16.10 3.11
CA PRO A 137 4.24 16.97 3.06
C PRO A 137 4.34 17.77 4.37
N GLY A 138 5.49 17.67 5.04
CA GLY A 138 5.76 18.38 6.31
C GLY A 138 5.72 17.52 7.58
N GLN A 139 5.36 16.23 7.49
CA GLN A 139 5.37 15.33 8.64
C GLN A 139 6.73 14.60 8.73
N SER A 140 7.74 15.27 9.30
CA SER A 140 8.95 14.57 9.73
C SER A 140 8.61 13.68 10.93
N VAL A 141 9.01 12.41 10.85
CA VAL A 141 8.93 11.47 11.97
C VAL A 141 9.85 12.00 13.06
N ILE A 142 9.31 12.70 14.06
CA ILE A 142 10.03 12.96 15.31
C ILE A 142 10.03 11.65 16.10
N SER A 143 10.92 10.74 15.71
CA SER A 143 11.32 9.64 16.58
C SER A 143 12.22 10.21 17.66
N GLY A 144 11.66 10.34 18.87
CA GLY A 144 12.42 10.45 20.11
C GLY A 144 12.96 11.83 20.45
N LYS A 145 12.13 12.68 21.06
CA LYS A 145 12.59 13.59 22.13
C LYS A 145 11.50 13.70 23.20
N THR A 146 11.76 13.12 24.35
CA THR A 146 11.06 13.39 25.61
C THR A 146 11.23 14.88 25.92
N ALA A 147 10.21 15.70 25.67
CA ALA A 147 10.20 17.08 26.10
C ALA A 147 9.55 17.16 27.49
N ASN A 148 10.37 17.11 28.53
CA ASN A 148 9.99 17.67 29.83
C ASN A 148 9.98 19.20 29.67
N THR A 149 8.81 19.80 29.56
CA THR A 149 8.67 21.25 29.65
C THR A 149 8.04 21.60 31.00
N ARG A 150 8.90 22.15 31.86
CA ARG A 150 8.57 22.79 33.15
C ARG A 150 7.79 24.09 32.87
N PRO A 151 6.73 24.43 33.62
CA PRO A 151 6.09 25.75 33.45
C PRO A 151 6.96 26.83 34.11
N GLU A 152 7.29 27.87 33.33
CA GLU A 152 7.96 29.07 33.81
C GLU A 152 6.93 30.01 34.48
N GLN A 153 7.17 30.36 35.75
CA GLN A 153 6.37 31.32 36.51
C GLN A 153 6.74 32.74 36.10
N GLY A 154 5.83 33.41 35.38
CA GLY A 154 5.87 34.85 35.17
C GLY A 154 5.52 35.60 36.46
N LYS A 155 6.51 36.31 37.01
CA LYS A 155 6.33 37.29 38.09
C LYS A 155 5.73 38.57 37.51
N SER A 156 4.53 38.93 37.96
CA SER A 156 4.02 40.30 37.87
C SER A 156 4.04 40.92 39.27
N THR A 157 4.83 41.98 39.41
CA THR A 157 4.94 42.80 40.61
C THR A 157 3.87 43.89 40.58
N GLY A 158 2.97 43.89 41.56
CA GLY A 158 2.07 44.99 41.88
C GLY A 158 1.62 44.86 43.33
N ILE A 159 2.05 45.78 44.18
CA ILE A 159 1.86 45.75 45.64
C ILE A 159 0.52 46.44 46.04
N LEU A 160 -0.32 45.66 46.73
CA LEU A 160 -1.24 45.93 47.86
C LEU A 160 -2.05 47.24 47.99
N SER A 161 -3.39 47.09 48.07
CA SER A 161 -4.23 47.44 49.24
C SER A 161 -5.64 46.80 49.05
N LEU A 162 -6.10 45.81 49.82
CA LEU A 162 -6.63 45.73 51.20
C LEU A 162 -8.10 46.21 51.40
N TRP A 163 -8.97 45.20 51.64
CA TRP A 163 -10.28 45.16 52.36
C TRP A 163 -11.63 45.35 51.62
N MET A 164 -12.51 44.33 51.83
CA MET A 164 -13.95 44.32 52.23
C MET A 164 -14.95 45.16 51.39
N THR A 165 -16.17 44.74 51.00
CA THR A 165 -17.20 43.84 51.58
C THR A 165 -18.39 43.70 50.60
N SER A 166 -19.24 42.67 50.83
CA SER A 166 -20.68 42.50 50.45
C SER A 166 -21.02 42.02 49.02
N GLN A 167 -21.53 40.79 48.83
CA GLN A 167 -22.96 40.33 48.90
C GLN A 167 -23.84 41.14 47.93
N TRP A 168 -24.54 40.62 46.90
CA TRP A 168 -25.58 39.56 46.78
C TRP A 168 -25.53 38.96 45.33
N LYS A 169 -26.07 37.80 44.91
CA LYS A 169 -27.42 37.24 45.08
C LYS A 169 -27.54 35.81 44.47
N MET A 170 -28.03 34.85 45.24
CA MET A 170 -29.06 33.86 44.88
C MET A 170 -29.72 33.38 46.16
#